data_AF-A0A4Z0P310-F1
#
_entry.id   AF-A0A4Z0P310-F1
#
_cell.length_a   1.000
_cell.length_b   1.000
_cell.length_c   1.000
_cell.angle_alpha   90.00
_cell.angle_beta   90.00
_cell.angle_gamma   90.00
#
_symmetry.space_group_name_H-M   'P 1'
#
loop_
_entity.id
_entity.type
_entity.pdbx_description
1 polymer ?
#
loop_
_entity_poly.entity_id
_entity_poly.type
_entity_poly.pdbx_seq_one_letter_code
_entity_poly.pdbx_strand_id
1 'polypeptide(L)'
;MGHFNLSYSWVVLLAIWGLLRIYDRQQAGQPLGKTVAGLVVAFTLISFLHLYYLPLLGLLTGSFFAAWLLPTGRWRKQPRLTLAGAVLTGLPIVLSMLIIRVIDRYYSLRLNDPTGFNYPAWKLQVSALLQRYSYQTTHFIIEPTTYITQESQAYLGAFALFGLVGLGVAWLFFRPATTQWWKAWGQTAERKFMTLLGIAALIGLLGSVGTVYDLFDGQYHITNYLSPFFYLHKLTDKASHFRTVARFCWPFFWFVNLFVLVGLDYWLRTGRHAVRWWLAAGLIVLAYVDTRDTLKFYSRSLVPNTLTNLANQTEVNPLVLAVRPEDYQAILPVPYYHVGSENIDLTLDDDDPHSRHTYQLALRTNLPLMANKMSRTPPEHARLLRTIFDPAGPAPELRQQLAANGKPVLVFFDQSYYDGSNDLAGRQTNPHAKQLVEAGAPFPTNQHLTLVAESGKLRLYRWDVR
;
A
#
# COMPACT_ATOMS: atom_id res chain seq x y z
N MET A 1 8.46 6.32 6.65
CA MET A 1 7.42 5.53 5.95
C MET A 1 7.87 5.24 4.50
N GLY A 2 8.42 4.05 4.25
CA GLY A 2 9.02 3.64 2.97
C GLY A 2 8.21 2.58 2.20
N HIS A 3 6.88 2.70 2.14
CA HIS A 3 6.03 1.80 1.35
C HIS A 3 5.80 2.32 -0.07
N PHE A 4 6.87 2.45 -0.86
CA PHE A 4 6.79 2.87 -2.27
C PHE A 4 6.31 1.76 -3.22
N ASN A 5 6.23 0.51 -2.78
CA ASN A 5 5.75 -0.58 -3.64
C ASN A 5 4.29 -0.38 -4.08
N LEU A 6 3.55 0.49 -3.39
CA LEU A 6 2.19 0.91 -3.73
C LEU A 6 2.09 2.28 -4.39
N SER A 7 3.20 2.98 -4.61
CA SER A 7 3.20 4.28 -5.30
C SER A 7 3.24 4.17 -6.82
N TYR A 8 3.20 2.96 -7.39
CA TYR A 8 3.22 2.73 -8.84
C TYR A 8 1.85 3.01 -9.47
N SER A 9 1.46 4.28 -9.49
CA SER A 9 0.19 4.75 -10.07
C SER A 9 -0.02 4.33 -11.53
N TRP A 10 1.08 4.11 -12.26
CA TRP A 10 1.06 3.61 -13.64
C TRP A 10 0.41 2.22 -13.77
N VAL A 11 0.35 1.41 -12.71
CA VAL A 11 -0.27 0.09 -12.74
C VAL A 11 -1.76 0.18 -13.06
N VAL A 12 -2.47 1.12 -12.41
CA VAL A 12 -3.91 1.34 -12.68
C VAL A 12 -4.10 1.91 -14.09
N LEU A 13 -3.22 2.83 -14.51
CA LEU A 13 -3.23 3.39 -15.85
C LEU A 13 -2.99 2.32 -16.93
N LEU A 14 -2.09 1.36 -16.70
CA LEU A 14 -1.85 0.24 -17.61
C LEU A 14 -3.11 -0.61 -17.77
N ALA A 15 -3.84 -0.89 -16.68
CA ALA A 15 -5.11 -1.60 -16.78
C ALA A 15 -6.17 -0.79 -17.53
N ILE A 16 -6.31 0.51 -17.27
CA ILE A 16 -7.24 1.37 -18.01
C ILE A 16 -6.89 1.40 -19.50
N TRP A 17 -5.60 1.58 -19.84
CA TRP A 17 -5.11 1.52 -21.21
C TRP A 17 -5.39 0.16 -21.86
N GLY A 18 -5.15 -0.94 -21.14
CA GLY A 18 -5.41 -2.29 -21.62
C GLY A 18 -6.88 -2.53 -21.92
N LEU A 19 -7.77 -2.07 -21.04
CA LEU A 19 -9.22 -2.11 -21.23
C LEU A 19 -9.66 -1.27 -22.44
N LEU A 20 -9.09 -0.07 -22.62
CA LEU A 20 -9.34 0.77 -23.79
C LEU A 20 -8.92 0.06 -25.08
N ARG A 21 -7.72 -0.53 -25.11
CA ARG A 21 -7.24 -1.29 -26.27
C ARG A 21 -8.12 -2.49 -26.59
N ILE A 22 -8.59 -3.23 -25.57
CA ILE A 22 -9.53 -4.33 -25.79
C ILE A 22 -10.87 -3.80 -26.33
N TYR A 23 -11.36 -2.70 -25.77
CA TYR A 23 -12.59 -2.05 -26.21
C TYR A 23 -12.52 -1.66 -27.69
N ASP A 24 -11.48 -0.90 -28.09
CA ASP A 24 -11.30 -0.46 -29.47
C ASP A 24 -11.15 -1.62 -30.45
N ARG A 25 -10.35 -2.63 -30.09
CA ARG A 25 -10.16 -3.81 -30.95
C ARG A 25 -11.46 -4.57 -31.14
N GLN A 26 -12.26 -4.72 -30.08
CA GLN A 26 -13.56 -5.38 -30.18
C GLN A 26 -14.53 -4.59 -31.06
N GLN A 27 -14.56 -3.26 -30.95
CA GLN A 27 -15.38 -2.42 -31.82
C GLN A 27 -14.93 -2.50 -33.29
N ALA A 28 -13.63 -2.66 -33.53
CA ALA A 28 -13.05 -2.83 -34.86
C ALA A 28 -13.06 -4.28 -35.38
N GLY A 29 -13.65 -5.23 -34.66
CA GLY A 29 -13.66 -6.65 -35.05
C GLY A 29 -12.28 -7.33 -35.06
N GLN A 30 -11.28 -6.75 -34.39
CA GLN A 30 -9.90 -7.22 -34.36
C GLN A 30 -9.68 -8.31 -33.29
N PRO A 31 -8.70 -9.22 -33.48
CA PRO A 31 -8.38 -10.24 -32.50
C PRO A 31 -7.86 -9.63 -31.19
N LEU A 32 -8.35 -10.16 -30.07
CA LEU A 32 -8.03 -9.72 -28.70
C LEU A 32 -6.88 -10.49 -28.05
N GLY A 33 -6.58 -11.70 -28.54
CA GLY A 33 -5.74 -12.69 -27.84
C GLY A 33 -4.36 -12.17 -27.42
N LYS A 34 -3.64 -11.47 -28.32
CA LYS A 34 -2.31 -10.91 -28.02
C LYS A 34 -2.36 -9.84 -26.93
N THR A 35 -3.35 -8.95 -26.97
CA THR A 35 -3.54 -7.90 -25.96
C THR A 35 -3.87 -8.51 -24.60
N VAL A 36 -4.79 -9.48 -24.57
CA VAL A 36 -5.18 -10.17 -23.33
C VAL A 36 -4.00 -10.94 -22.74
N ALA A 37 -3.27 -11.71 -23.55
CA ALA A 37 -2.09 -12.46 -23.09
C ALA A 37 -1.01 -11.53 -22.52
N GLY A 38 -0.71 -10.42 -23.21
CA GLY A 38 0.25 -9.42 -22.73
C GLY A 38 -0.16 -8.80 -21.39
N LEU A 39 -1.45 -8.47 -21.22
CA LEU A 39 -1.97 -7.93 -19.96
C LEU A 39 -1.99 -8.97 -18.83
N VAL A 40 -2.29 -10.23 -19.12
CA VAL A 40 -2.22 -11.32 -18.12
C VAL A 40 -0.80 -11.46 -17.60
N VAL A 41 0.20 -11.49 -18.49
CA VAL A 41 1.61 -11.54 -18.10
C VAL A 41 1.97 -10.32 -17.27
N ALA A 42 1.61 -9.12 -17.73
CA ALA A 42 1.89 -7.88 -17.00
C ALA A 42 1.26 -7.87 -15.60
N PHE A 43 -0.02 -8.24 -15.46
CA PHE A 43 -0.71 -8.26 -14.16
C PHE A 43 -0.13 -9.30 -13.21
N THR A 44 0.29 -10.46 -13.74
CA THR A 44 0.98 -11.49 -12.96
C THR A 44 2.34 -11.00 -12.48
N LEU A 45 3.12 -10.31 -13.32
CA LEU A 45 4.41 -9.74 -12.89
C LEU A 45 4.21 -8.61 -11.86
N ILE A 46 3.21 -7.74 -12.07
CA ILE A 46 2.88 -6.63 -11.18
C ILE A 46 2.47 -7.13 -9.78
N SER A 47 1.82 -8.30 -9.66
CA SER A 47 1.50 -8.83 -8.34
C SER A 47 2.73 -9.16 -7.49
N PHE A 48 3.89 -9.39 -8.12
CA PHE A 48 5.17 -9.57 -7.42
C PHE A 48 5.87 -8.24 -7.09
N LEU A 49 5.44 -7.11 -7.67
CA LEU A 49 5.79 -5.79 -7.14
C LEU A 49 5.04 -5.53 -5.84
N HIS A 50 3.72 -5.79 -5.85
CA HIS A 50 2.91 -5.81 -4.65
C HIS A 50 1.61 -6.60 -4.87
N LEU A 51 1.32 -7.54 -3.97
CA LEU A 51 0.17 -8.45 -4.10
C LEU A 51 -1.20 -7.74 -4.04
N TYR A 52 -1.25 -6.48 -3.59
CA TYR A 52 -2.49 -5.69 -3.54
C TYR A 52 -2.99 -5.28 -4.92
N TYR A 53 -2.10 -5.19 -5.92
CA TYR A 53 -2.53 -4.89 -7.28
C TYR A 53 -3.41 -6.01 -7.85
N LEU A 54 -3.21 -7.25 -7.42
CA LEU A 54 -3.91 -8.40 -7.96
C LEU A 54 -5.45 -8.31 -7.80
N PRO A 55 -6.01 -8.18 -6.58
CA PRO A 55 -7.45 -7.98 -6.42
C PRO A 55 -7.91 -6.61 -6.92
N LEU A 56 -7.07 -5.57 -6.87
CA LEU A 56 -7.44 -4.23 -7.35
C LEU A 56 -7.70 -4.23 -8.86
N LEU A 57 -6.77 -4.81 -9.62
CA LEU A 57 -6.90 -4.93 -11.07
C LEU A 57 -7.97 -5.97 -11.42
N GLY A 58 -8.06 -7.09 -10.69
CA GLY A 58 -9.12 -8.08 -10.87
C GLY A 58 -10.52 -7.48 -10.67
N LEU A 59 -10.71 -6.66 -9.63
CA LEU A 59 -11.99 -5.98 -9.39
C LEU A 59 -12.29 -4.97 -10.50
N LEU A 60 -11.30 -4.19 -10.94
CA LEU A 60 -11.45 -3.24 -12.04
C LEU A 60 -11.83 -3.94 -13.35
N THR A 61 -11.06 -4.95 -13.79
CA THR A 61 -11.34 -5.65 -15.05
C THR A 61 -12.61 -6.46 -14.98
N GLY A 62 -12.83 -7.21 -13.88
CA GLY A 62 -14.03 -8.01 -13.68
C GLY A 62 -15.28 -7.16 -13.73
N SER A 63 -15.29 -6.04 -13.02
CA SER A 63 -16.42 -5.10 -13.02
C SER A 63 -16.63 -4.43 -14.37
N PHE A 64 -15.55 -4.07 -15.08
CA PHE A 64 -15.64 -3.49 -16.44
C PHE A 64 -16.30 -4.46 -17.42
N PHE A 65 -15.85 -5.72 -17.45
CA PHE A 65 -16.45 -6.73 -18.32
C PHE A 65 -17.88 -7.07 -17.88
N ALA A 66 -18.18 -7.11 -16.58
CA ALA A 66 -19.54 -7.31 -16.09
C ALA A 66 -20.48 -6.20 -16.58
N ALA A 67 -20.06 -4.94 -16.45
CA ALA A 67 -20.80 -3.77 -16.94
C ALA A 67 -21.00 -3.79 -18.46
N TRP A 68 -20.01 -4.31 -19.21
CA TRP A 68 -20.09 -4.39 -20.66
C TRP A 68 -20.97 -5.54 -21.17
N LEU A 69 -20.89 -6.69 -20.50
CA LEU A 69 -21.46 -7.94 -21.01
C LEU A 69 -22.86 -8.27 -20.45
N LEU A 70 -23.12 -7.97 -19.18
CA LEU A 70 -24.35 -8.41 -18.50
C LEU A 70 -25.61 -7.66 -18.96
N PRO A 71 -25.65 -6.31 -19.02
CA PRO A 71 -26.90 -5.58 -19.27
C PRO A 71 -27.54 -5.88 -20.63
N THR A 72 -26.74 -6.33 -21.60
CA THR A 72 -27.19 -6.60 -22.98
C THR A 72 -27.20 -8.08 -23.33
N GLY A 73 -26.93 -8.96 -22.35
CA GLY A 73 -26.82 -10.41 -22.58
C GLY A 73 -25.68 -10.78 -23.55
N ARG A 74 -24.71 -9.89 -23.77
CA ARG A 74 -23.57 -10.11 -24.69
C ARG A 74 -22.69 -11.27 -24.25
N TRP A 75 -22.69 -11.61 -22.96
CA TRP A 75 -21.89 -12.73 -22.45
C TRP A 75 -22.20 -14.07 -23.14
N ARG A 76 -23.44 -14.28 -23.60
CA ARG A 76 -23.85 -15.45 -24.41
C ARG A 76 -23.49 -15.30 -25.89
N LYS A 77 -23.64 -14.08 -26.42
CA LYS A 77 -23.49 -13.78 -27.86
C LYS A 77 -22.04 -13.58 -28.30
N GLN A 78 -21.15 -13.21 -27.37
CA GLN A 78 -19.75 -12.87 -27.64
C GLN A 78 -18.81 -13.71 -26.74
N PRO A 79 -18.77 -15.05 -26.91
CA PRO A 79 -18.04 -15.94 -26.02
C PRO A 79 -16.53 -15.63 -25.98
N ARG A 80 -15.95 -15.15 -27.09
CA ARG A 80 -14.55 -14.71 -27.13
C ARG A 80 -14.27 -13.52 -26.20
N LEU A 81 -15.20 -12.57 -26.13
CA LEU A 81 -15.08 -11.40 -25.26
C LEU A 81 -15.31 -11.80 -23.79
N THR A 82 -16.28 -12.68 -23.54
CA THR A 82 -16.51 -13.28 -22.21
C THR A 82 -15.28 -14.01 -21.70
N LEU A 83 -14.68 -14.85 -22.54
CA LEU A 83 -13.45 -15.58 -22.22
C LEU A 83 -12.29 -14.62 -21.99
N ALA A 84 -12.13 -13.59 -22.82
CA ALA A 84 -11.11 -12.55 -22.61
C ALA A 84 -11.26 -11.86 -21.24
N GLY A 85 -12.48 -11.51 -20.84
CA GLY A 85 -12.75 -10.91 -19.53
C GLY A 85 -12.49 -11.85 -18.36
N ALA A 86 -12.91 -13.11 -18.48
CA ALA A 86 -12.68 -14.14 -17.47
C ALA A 86 -11.18 -14.44 -17.31
N VAL A 87 -10.45 -14.59 -18.42
CA VAL A 87 -9.00 -14.84 -18.44
C VAL A 87 -8.25 -13.65 -17.86
N LEU A 88 -8.55 -12.42 -18.29
CA LEU A 88 -7.85 -11.23 -17.80
C LEU A 88 -8.06 -11.00 -16.29
N THR A 89 -9.25 -11.35 -15.78
CA THR A 89 -9.60 -11.16 -14.37
C THR A 89 -9.08 -12.29 -13.49
N GLY A 90 -9.27 -13.55 -13.89
CA GLY A 90 -9.00 -14.71 -13.05
C GLY A 90 -7.61 -15.31 -13.23
N LEU A 91 -7.06 -15.34 -14.44
CA LEU A 91 -5.82 -16.05 -14.71
C LEU A 91 -4.61 -15.44 -13.97
N PRO A 92 -4.43 -14.11 -13.88
CA PRO A 92 -3.36 -13.54 -13.07
C PRO A 92 -3.47 -13.97 -11.60
N ILE A 93 -4.68 -14.07 -11.05
CA ILE A 93 -4.90 -14.49 -9.67
C ILE A 93 -4.40 -15.92 -9.47
N VAL A 94 -4.84 -16.82 -10.35
CA VAL A 94 -4.46 -18.24 -10.30
C VAL A 94 -2.95 -18.40 -10.45
N LEU A 95 -2.34 -17.77 -11.47
CA LEU A 95 -0.90 -17.88 -11.72
C LEU A 95 -0.08 -17.37 -10.53
N SER A 96 -0.43 -16.20 -10.01
CA SER A 96 0.30 -15.59 -8.88
C SER A 96 0.21 -16.47 -7.64
N MET A 97 -0.97 -17.01 -7.32
CA MET A 97 -1.17 -17.87 -6.15
C MET A 97 -0.47 -19.23 -6.32
N LEU A 98 -0.45 -19.80 -7.52
CA LEU A 98 0.30 -21.03 -7.81
C LEU A 98 1.80 -20.81 -7.64
N ILE A 99 2.34 -19.72 -8.20
CA ILE A 99 3.75 -19.38 -8.04
C ILE A 99 4.10 -19.20 -6.57
N ILE A 100 3.32 -18.42 -5.81
CA ILE A 100 3.52 -18.22 -4.36
C ILE A 100 3.54 -19.57 -3.63
N ARG A 101 2.58 -20.47 -3.91
CA ARG A 101 2.53 -21.80 -3.28
C ARG A 101 3.73 -22.69 -3.61
N VAL A 102 4.32 -22.53 -4.79
CA VAL A 102 5.49 -23.31 -5.21
C VAL A 102 6.78 -22.77 -4.60
N ILE A 103 6.93 -21.45 -4.50
CA ILE A 103 8.20 -20.83 -4.07
C ILE A 103 8.26 -20.55 -2.57
N ASP A 104 7.13 -20.31 -1.90
CA ASP A 104 7.08 -19.98 -0.49
C ASP A 104 7.10 -21.25 0.37
N ARG A 105 8.31 -21.65 0.79
CA ARG A 105 8.53 -22.81 1.67
C ARG A 105 7.88 -22.66 3.04
N TYR A 106 7.55 -21.44 3.46
CA TYR A 106 6.94 -21.14 4.75
C TYR A 106 5.42 -20.91 4.63
N TYR A 107 4.81 -21.21 3.48
CA TYR A 107 3.39 -20.99 3.25
C TYR A 107 2.50 -21.67 4.30
N SER A 108 2.89 -22.85 4.79
CA SER A 108 2.16 -23.60 5.82
C SER A 108 2.17 -22.92 7.20
N LEU A 109 3.12 -22.02 7.45
CA LEU A 109 3.23 -21.25 8.70
C LEU A 109 2.40 -19.97 8.66
N ARG A 110 1.77 -19.65 7.53
CA ARG A 110 0.95 -18.44 7.42
C ARG A 110 -0.39 -18.62 8.12
N LEU A 111 -0.84 -17.57 8.79
CA LEU A 111 -2.16 -17.52 9.43
C LEU A 111 -3.26 -17.68 8.39
N ASN A 112 -4.22 -18.53 8.72
CA ASN A 112 -5.44 -18.66 7.93
C ASN A 112 -6.48 -17.60 8.29
N ASP A 113 -6.41 -17.03 9.50
CA ASP A 113 -7.37 -16.06 9.99
C ASP A 113 -7.01 -14.63 9.56
N PRO A 114 -8.00 -13.85 9.09
CA PRO A 114 -7.80 -12.47 8.70
C PRO A 114 -7.62 -11.57 9.93
N THR A 115 -6.63 -10.68 9.89
CA THR A 115 -6.45 -9.64 10.91
C THR A 115 -6.65 -8.26 10.30
N GLY A 116 -7.57 -7.47 10.87
CA GLY A 116 -7.75 -6.03 10.58
C GLY A 116 -8.59 -5.66 9.36
N PHE A 117 -9.45 -6.57 8.87
CA PHE A 117 -10.51 -6.23 7.92
C PHE A 117 -11.50 -5.22 8.53
N ASN A 118 -12.02 -4.29 7.72
CA ASN A 118 -12.95 -3.22 8.14
C ASN A 118 -12.44 -2.27 9.25
N TYR A 119 -11.14 -2.29 9.57
CA TYR A 119 -10.58 -1.36 10.55
C TYR A 119 -10.78 0.09 10.08
N PRO A 120 -11.38 0.99 10.90
CA PRO A 120 -11.78 2.33 10.46
C PRO A 120 -10.68 3.15 9.78
N ALA A 121 -9.45 3.10 10.31
CA ALA A 121 -8.33 3.85 9.76
C ALA A 121 -7.87 3.38 8.36
N TRP A 122 -8.31 2.19 7.93
CA TRP A 122 -7.91 1.53 6.69
C TRP A 122 -9.04 1.41 5.65
N LYS A 123 -10.22 1.93 5.98
CA LYS A 123 -11.36 2.15 5.07
C LYS A 123 -11.27 3.55 4.47
N LEU A 124 -11.85 3.74 3.28
CA LEU A 124 -12.00 5.07 2.70
C LEU A 124 -13.04 5.87 3.50
N GLN A 125 -12.62 6.99 4.07
CA GLN A 125 -13.48 8.08 4.48
C GLN A 125 -13.86 8.88 3.23
N VAL A 126 -15.14 8.98 2.91
CA VAL A 126 -15.59 9.60 1.63
C VAL A 126 -15.18 11.08 1.54
N SER A 127 -15.07 11.75 2.69
CA SER A 127 -14.49 13.09 2.84
C SER A 127 -13.08 13.21 2.24
N ALA A 128 -12.30 12.13 2.21
CA ALA A 128 -10.93 12.11 1.68
C ALA A 128 -10.85 12.45 0.19
N LEU A 129 -11.95 12.27 -0.54
CA LEU A 129 -12.02 12.65 -1.95
C LEU A 129 -11.98 14.19 -2.15
N LEU A 130 -12.41 14.94 -1.13
CA LEU A 130 -12.51 16.40 -1.13
C LEU A 130 -11.40 17.07 -0.32
N GLN A 131 -10.91 16.41 0.73
CA GLN A 131 -9.91 16.98 1.63
C GLN A 131 -8.54 17.02 0.96
N ARG A 132 -8.00 18.23 0.81
CA ARG A 132 -6.65 18.45 0.31
C ARG A 132 -5.60 17.90 1.28
N TYR A 133 -4.42 17.60 0.74
CA TYR A 133 -3.24 17.39 1.59
C TYR A 133 -2.84 18.69 2.29
N SER A 134 -2.23 18.59 3.46
CA SER A 134 -1.83 19.76 4.27
C SER A 134 -0.91 20.74 3.52
N TYR A 135 -0.11 20.23 2.58
CA TYR A 135 0.82 21.01 1.76
C TYR A 135 0.22 21.63 0.49
N GLN A 136 -1.02 21.29 0.13
CA GLN A 136 -1.69 21.84 -1.06
C GLN A 136 -2.21 23.24 -0.78
N THR A 137 -1.96 24.20 -1.67
CA THR A 137 -2.43 25.59 -1.50
C THR A 137 -3.85 25.83 -2.00
N THR A 138 -4.33 25.01 -2.93
CA THR A 138 -5.69 25.14 -3.45
C THR A 138 -6.71 24.59 -2.46
N HIS A 139 -7.66 25.44 -2.05
CA HIS A 139 -8.79 25.03 -1.23
C HIS A 139 -10.02 24.69 -2.09
N PHE A 140 -10.72 23.63 -1.74
CA PHE A 140 -12.01 23.33 -2.35
C PHE A 140 -13.15 24.11 -1.67
N ILE A 141 -14.29 24.26 -2.34
CA ILE A 141 -15.44 25.05 -1.84
C ILE A 141 -16.00 24.45 -0.54
N ILE A 142 -15.92 23.12 -0.39
CA ILE A 142 -16.41 22.38 0.77
C ILE A 142 -15.27 21.49 1.27
N GLU A 143 -14.71 21.82 2.42
CA GLU A 143 -13.59 21.07 3.00
C GLU A 143 -14.01 20.36 4.29
N PRO A 144 -13.74 19.05 4.41
CA PRO A 144 -13.86 18.35 5.68
C PRO A 144 -12.85 18.90 6.70
N THR A 145 -13.30 19.08 7.94
CA THR A 145 -12.45 19.50 9.07
C THR A 145 -11.89 18.33 9.86
N THR A 146 -12.45 17.12 9.67
CA THR A 146 -12.01 15.93 10.37
C THR A 146 -10.64 15.47 9.88
N TYR A 147 -9.87 14.86 10.78
CA TYR A 147 -8.59 14.27 10.43
C TYR A 147 -8.80 12.99 9.62
N ILE A 148 -8.16 12.91 8.46
CA ILE A 148 -8.18 11.72 7.61
C ILE A 148 -6.87 10.97 7.75
N THR A 149 -7.00 9.70 8.12
CA THR A 149 -5.87 8.79 8.26
C THR A 149 -5.13 8.65 6.94
N GLN A 150 -3.80 8.51 7.00
CA GLN A 150 -2.94 8.43 5.82
C GLN A 150 -3.41 7.37 4.81
N GLU A 151 -3.81 6.19 5.29
CA GLU A 151 -4.27 5.07 4.45
C GLU A 151 -5.61 5.35 3.74
N SER A 152 -6.39 6.33 4.21
CA SER A 152 -7.65 6.77 3.60
C SER A 152 -7.49 7.95 2.65
N GLN A 153 -6.31 8.58 2.56
CA GLN A 153 -6.12 9.78 1.74
C GLN A 153 -6.32 9.47 0.24
N ALA A 154 -7.25 10.20 -0.40
CA ALA A 154 -7.67 9.96 -1.78
C ALA A 154 -8.10 11.24 -2.51
N TYR A 155 -7.46 12.37 -2.19
CA TYR A 155 -7.80 13.68 -2.74
C TYR A 155 -7.89 13.66 -4.26
N LEU A 156 -9.03 14.06 -4.83
CA LEU A 156 -9.28 13.99 -6.28
C LEU A 156 -8.45 15.01 -7.09
N GLY A 157 -7.93 16.05 -6.44
CA GLY A 157 -7.24 17.16 -7.08
C GLY A 157 -8.19 18.30 -7.45
N ALA A 158 -7.69 19.53 -7.41
CA ALA A 158 -8.45 20.72 -7.75
C ALA A 158 -8.97 20.68 -9.19
N PHE A 159 -8.19 20.17 -10.14
CA PHE A 159 -8.61 19.98 -11.53
C PHE A 159 -9.94 19.22 -11.64
N ALA A 160 -10.03 18.05 -10.99
CA ALA A 160 -11.22 17.22 -11.01
C ALA A 160 -12.38 17.89 -10.27
N LEU A 161 -12.13 18.40 -9.06
CA LEU A 161 -13.17 18.97 -8.20
C LEU A 161 -13.81 20.22 -8.82
N PHE A 162 -13.01 21.19 -9.25
CA PHE A 162 -13.52 22.40 -9.90
C PHE A 162 -14.08 22.11 -11.29
N GLY A 163 -13.55 21.12 -12.01
CA GLY A 163 -14.14 20.63 -13.26
C GLY A 163 -15.54 20.08 -13.08
N LEU A 164 -15.76 19.27 -12.04
CA LEU A 164 -17.09 18.76 -11.68
C LEU A 164 -18.05 19.87 -11.22
N VAL A 165 -17.57 20.85 -10.45
CA VAL A 165 -18.37 22.04 -10.10
C VAL A 165 -18.77 22.81 -11.36
N GLY A 166 -17.84 23.04 -12.28
CA GLY A 166 -18.12 23.69 -13.57
C GLY A 166 -19.20 22.94 -14.36
N LEU A 167 -19.13 21.62 -14.42
CA LEU A 167 -20.18 20.79 -15.03
C LEU A 167 -21.53 20.91 -14.30
N GLY A 168 -21.53 20.94 -12.97
CA GLY A 168 -22.73 21.10 -12.15
C GLY A 168 -23.39 22.47 -12.32
N VAL A 169 -22.61 23.54 -12.29
CA VAL A 169 -23.05 24.92 -12.56
C VAL A 169 -23.61 25.01 -13.98
N ALA A 170 -22.90 24.45 -14.97
CA ALA A 170 -23.39 24.44 -16.34
C ALA A 170 -24.71 23.68 -16.47
N TRP A 171 -24.85 22.54 -15.78
CA TRP A 171 -26.09 21.78 -15.76
C TRP A 171 -27.21 22.56 -15.09
N LEU A 172 -26.95 23.32 -14.02
CA LEU A 172 -27.99 24.08 -13.32
C LEU A 172 -28.50 25.29 -14.13
N PHE A 173 -27.59 26.08 -14.70
CA PHE A 173 -27.92 27.35 -15.35
C PHE A 173 -28.10 27.25 -16.88
N PHE A 174 -27.53 26.22 -17.51
CA PHE A 174 -27.59 26.01 -18.97
C PHE A 174 -28.15 24.63 -19.31
N ARG A 175 -29.22 24.22 -18.62
CA ARG A 175 -29.88 22.90 -18.76
C ARG A 175 -30.10 22.44 -20.21
N PRO A 176 -30.68 23.24 -21.13
CA PRO A 176 -30.96 22.76 -22.48
C PRO A 176 -29.68 22.44 -23.25
N ALA A 177 -28.71 23.35 -23.21
CA ALA A 177 -27.42 23.20 -23.89
C ALA A 177 -26.62 22.03 -23.32
N THR A 178 -26.57 21.88 -22.00
CA THR A 178 -25.89 20.76 -21.35
C THR A 178 -26.56 19.43 -21.66
N THR A 179 -27.89 19.37 -21.70
CA THR A 179 -28.63 18.15 -22.04
C THR A 179 -28.35 17.72 -23.48
N GLN A 180 -28.32 18.67 -24.42
CA GLN A 180 -27.93 18.41 -25.80
C GLN A 180 -26.48 17.94 -25.90
N TRP A 181 -25.57 18.58 -25.16
CA TRP A 181 -24.16 18.19 -25.09
C TRP A 181 -24.00 16.76 -24.54
N TRP A 182 -24.68 16.41 -23.44
CA TRP A 182 -24.68 15.05 -22.87
C TRP A 182 -25.22 14.02 -23.85
N LYS A 183 -26.29 14.34 -24.57
CA LYS A 183 -26.87 13.46 -25.58
C LYS A 183 -25.89 13.23 -26.74
N ALA A 184 -25.24 14.29 -27.22
CA ALA A 184 -24.27 14.23 -28.30
C ALA A 184 -23.00 13.46 -27.87
N TRP A 185 -22.45 13.77 -26.71
CA TRP A 185 -21.29 13.07 -26.16
C TRP A 185 -21.61 11.59 -25.88
N GLY A 186 -22.82 11.29 -25.38
CA GLY A 186 -23.32 9.94 -25.12
C GLY A 186 -23.26 8.98 -26.30
N GLN A 187 -23.26 9.49 -27.54
CA GLN A 187 -23.17 8.66 -28.74
C GLN A 187 -21.73 8.26 -29.10
N THR A 188 -20.73 9.00 -28.59
CA THR A 188 -19.31 8.79 -28.88
C THR A 188 -18.79 7.47 -28.27
N ALA A 189 -17.74 6.92 -28.88
CA ALA A 189 -17.11 5.69 -28.38
C ALA A 189 -16.41 5.95 -27.03
N GLU A 190 -15.81 7.13 -26.89
CA GLU A 190 -15.11 7.60 -25.70
C GLU A 190 -16.05 7.66 -24.51
N ARG A 191 -17.24 8.26 -24.67
CA ARG A 191 -18.21 8.33 -23.57
C ARG A 191 -18.73 6.95 -23.16
N LYS A 192 -18.94 6.06 -24.13
CA LYS A 192 -19.35 4.67 -23.88
C LYS A 192 -18.29 3.91 -23.08
N PHE A 193 -17.02 4.03 -23.47
CA PHE A 193 -15.90 3.49 -22.70
C PHE A 193 -15.85 4.08 -21.28
N MET A 194 -15.95 5.40 -21.16
CA MET A 194 -15.96 6.08 -19.86
C MET A 194 -17.14 5.68 -18.97
N THR A 195 -18.31 5.34 -19.54
CA THR A 195 -19.42 4.76 -18.76
C THR A 195 -19.04 3.41 -18.17
N LEU A 196 -18.46 2.52 -18.97
CA LEU A 196 -18.03 1.19 -18.50
C LEU A 196 -16.95 1.30 -17.44
N LEU A 197 -15.95 2.16 -17.67
CA LEU A 197 -14.89 2.45 -16.71
C LEU A 197 -15.47 3.06 -15.43
N GLY A 198 -16.41 4.00 -15.53
CA GLY A 198 -17.06 4.63 -14.39
C GLY A 198 -17.85 3.66 -13.51
N ILE A 199 -18.59 2.72 -14.12
CA ILE A 199 -19.28 1.66 -13.37
C ILE A 199 -18.26 0.78 -12.64
N ALA A 200 -17.19 0.36 -13.33
CA ALA A 200 -16.15 -0.47 -12.72
C ALA A 200 -15.43 0.24 -11.57
N ALA A 201 -15.10 1.52 -11.76
CA ALA A 201 -14.44 2.35 -10.77
C ALA A 201 -15.35 2.64 -9.57
N LEU A 202 -16.66 2.83 -9.78
CA LEU A 202 -17.65 2.98 -8.72
C LEU A 202 -17.75 1.71 -7.86
N ILE A 203 -17.70 0.52 -8.47
CA ILE A 203 -17.66 -0.74 -7.71
C ILE A 203 -16.40 -0.82 -6.84
N GLY A 204 -15.25 -0.37 -7.36
CA GLY A 204 -14.02 -0.22 -6.57
C GLY A 204 -14.17 0.76 -5.40
N LEU A 205 -14.77 1.92 -5.64
CA LEU A 205 -15.08 2.92 -4.61
C LEU A 205 -15.98 2.33 -3.52
N LEU A 206 -17.06 1.65 -3.88
CA LEU A 206 -17.96 1.00 -2.95
C LEU A 206 -17.27 -0.11 -2.15
N GLY A 207 -16.32 -0.82 -2.77
CA GLY A 207 -15.43 -1.74 -2.05
C GLY A 207 -14.54 -1.04 -1.04
N SER A 208 -14.02 0.14 -1.39
CA SER A 208 -13.06 0.87 -0.57
C SER A 208 -13.61 1.46 0.73
N VAL A 209 -14.92 1.72 0.76
CA VAL A 209 -15.64 2.16 1.97
C VAL A 209 -15.76 1.04 3.00
N GLY A 210 -15.48 -0.22 2.63
CA GLY A 210 -15.66 -1.40 3.48
C GLY A 210 -17.10 -1.93 3.47
N THR A 211 -17.39 -2.93 4.29
CA THR A 211 -18.75 -3.52 4.37
C THR A 211 -19.65 -2.83 5.38
N VAL A 212 -19.06 -2.02 6.27
CA VAL A 212 -19.77 -1.20 7.26
C VAL A 212 -19.16 0.20 7.24
N TYR A 213 -20.02 1.22 7.23
CA TYR A 213 -19.63 2.62 7.31
C TYR A 213 -20.23 3.28 8.53
N ASP A 214 -19.37 3.92 9.32
CA ASP A 214 -19.75 4.55 10.58
C ASP A 214 -20.03 6.04 10.33
N LEU A 215 -21.19 6.52 10.78
CA LEU A 215 -21.61 7.91 10.70
C LEU A 215 -21.59 8.55 12.08
N PHE A 216 -21.33 9.87 12.11
CA PHE A 216 -21.36 10.69 13.32
C PHE A 216 -20.52 10.08 14.47
N ASP A 217 -19.24 9.83 14.20
CA ASP A 217 -18.29 9.25 15.16
C ASP A 217 -18.75 7.91 15.77
N GLY A 218 -19.43 7.09 14.98
CA GLY A 218 -19.86 5.75 15.37
C GLY A 218 -21.24 5.67 16.02
N GLN A 219 -22.00 6.77 16.06
CA GLN A 219 -23.38 6.75 16.57
C GLN A 219 -24.32 5.91 15.69
N TYR A 220 -24.04 5.82 14.39
CA TYR A 220 -24.83 5.02 13.46
C TYR A 220 -23.91 4.20 12.55
N HIS A 221 -24.31 2.96 12.28
CA HIS A 221 -23.63 2.11 11.30
C HIS A 221 -24.53 1.87 10.09
N ILE A 222 -23.97 2.00 8.90
CA ILE A 222 -24.61 1.64 7.64
C ILE A 222 -23.93 0.40 7.07
N THR A 223 -24.70 -0.66 6.86
CA THR A 223 -24.23 -1.84 6.15
C THR A 223 -24.16 -1.56 4.65
N ASN A 224 -22.96 -1.62 4.08
CA ASN A 224 -22.71 -1.41 2.66
C ASN A 224 -22.91 -2.71 1.87
N TYR A 225 -24.18 -3.02 1.56
CA TYR A 225 -24.54 -4.15 0.72
C TYR A 225 -24.00 -4.05 -0.71
N LEU A 226 -23.61 -2.86 -1.17
CA LEU A 226 -23.06 -2.65 -2.51
C LEU A 226 -21.56 -2.93 -2.59
N SER A 227 -20.90 -3.18 -1.45
CA SER A 227 -19.49 -3.55 -1.43
C SER A 227 -19.29 -4.96 -2.02
N PRO A 228 -18.39 -5.16 -3.00
CA PRO A 228 -18.02 -6.49 -3.46
C PRO A 228 -17.48 -7.37 -2.32
N PHE A 229 -16.84 -6.76 -1.31
CA PHE A 229 -16.33 -7.49 -0.14
C PHE A 229 -17.45 -8.02 0.76
N PHE A 230 -18.63 -7.41 0.76
CA PHE A 230 -19.79 -7.90 1.51
C PHE A 230 -20.22 -9.30 1.04
N TYR A 231 -20.11 -9.57 -0.27
CA TYR A 231 -20.43 -10.89 -0.82
C TYR A 231 -19.20 -11.80 -0.85
N LEU A 232 -18.01 -11.25 -1.13
CA LEU A 232 -16.80 -12.05 -1.23
C LEU A 232 -16.44 -12.71 0.10
N HIS A 233 -16.66 -12.04 1.24
CA HIS A 233 -16.45 -12.66 2.56
C HIS A 233 -17.36 -13.87 2.81
N LYS A 234 -18.52 -13.94 2.15
CA LYS A 234 -19.47 -15.07 2.28
C LYS A 234 -19.03 -16.28 1.46
N LEU A 235 -18.19 -16.05 0.44
CA LEU A 235 -17.64 -17.09 -0.43
C LEU A 235 -16.29 -17.58 0.08
N THR A 236 -15.49 -16.70 0.68
CA THR A 236 -14.18 -17.05 1.21
C THR A 236 -13.70 -16.08 2.30
N ASP A 237 -13.17 -16.62 3.39
CA ASP A 237 -12.54 -15.84 4.45
C ASP A 237 -11.22 -15.18 4.00
N LYS A 238 -10.65 -15.63 2.86
CA LYS A 238 -9.42 -15.06 2.29
C LYS A 238 -9.61 -13.59 1.85
N ALA A 239 -10.83 -13.17 1.56
CA ALA A 239 -11.14 -11.77 1.25
C ALA A 239 -10.82 -10.81 2.39
N SER A 240 -10.95 -11.29 3.63
CA SER A 240 -10.74 -10.51 4.84
C SER A 240 -9.24 -10.34 5.16
N HIS A 241 -8.33 -11.00 4.45
CA HIS A 241 -6.88 -10.77 4.60
C HIS A 241 -6.43 -9.42 4.04
N PHE A 242 -7.28 -8.72 3.28
CA PHE A 242 -7.03 -7.37 2.80
C PHE A 242 -7.37 -6.33 3.88
N ARG A 243 -6.32 -5.89 4.59
CA ARG A 243 -6.37 -4.89 5.65
C ARG A 243 -6.80 -3.51 5.14
N THR A 244 -6.12 -3.00 4.11
CA THR A 244 -6.35 -1.65 3.60
C THR A 244 -7.27 -1.64 2.40
N VAL A 245 -8.56 -1.71 2.65
CA VAL A 245 -9.59 -1.66 1.60
C VAL A 245 -9.71 -0.27 0.96
N ALA A 246 -9.29 0.80 1.63
CA ALA A 246 -9.30 2.17 1.07
C ALA A 246 -8.62 2.27 -0.33
N ARG A 247 -7.59 1.45 -0.59
CA ARG A 247 -6.81 1.46 -1.85
C ARG A 247 -7.63 1.09 -3.09
N PHE A 248 -8.78 0.43 -2.93
CA PHE A 248 -9.67 0.11 -4.05
C PHE A 248 -10.35 1.35 -4.67
N CYS A 249 -10.16 2.54 -4.09
CA CYS A 249 -10.61 3.80 -4.66
C CYS A 249 -9.71 4.33 -5.79
N TRP A 250 -8.50 3.80 -6.00
CA TRP A 250 -7.58 4.37 -7.00
C TRP A 250 -8.11 4.37 -8.44
N PRO A 251 -8.81 3.32 -8.92
CA PRO A 251 -9.48 3.39 -10.22
C PRO A 251 -10.53 4.50 -10.29
N PHE A 252 -11.20 4.82 -9.18
CA PHE A 252 -12.15 5.93 -9.09
C PHE A 252 -11.45 7.28 -9.20
N PHE A 253 -10.34 7.48 -8.49
CA PHE A 253 -9.50 8.68 -8.65
C PHE A 253 -9.14 8.94 -10.12
N TRP A 254 -8.65 7.90 -10.82
CA TRP A 254 -8.28 8.01 -12.24
C TRP A 254 -9.48 8.20 -13.14
N PHE A 255 -10.59 7.50 -12.89
CA PHE A 255 -11.82 7.67 -13.65
C PHE A 255 -12.31 9.12 -13.61
N VAL A 256 -12.40 9.74 -12.42
CA VAL A 256 -12.90 11.11 -12.30
C VAL A 256 -12.01 12.09 -13.05
N ASN A 257 -10.69 11.99 -12.89
CA ASN A 257 -9.74 12.86 -13.59
C ASN A 257 -9.83 12.69 -15.11
N LEU A 258 -9.87 11.45 -15.60
CA LEU A 258 -10.04 11.17 -17.04
C LEU A 258 -11.42 11.60 -17.55
N PHE A 259 -12.46 11.50 -16.75
CA PHE A 259 -13.81 11.92 -17.13
C PHE A 259 -13.90 13.42 -17.34
N VAL A 260 -13.35 14.21 -16.42
CA VAL A 260 -13.24 15.66 -16.56
C VAL A 260 -12.39 16.01 -17.77
N LEU A 261 -11.24 15.35 -17.96
CA LEU A 261 -10.35 15.60 -19.09
C LEU A 261 -11.00 15.30 -20.45
N VAL A 262 -11.61 14.13 -20.62
CA VAL A 262 -12.26 13.72 -21.87
C VAL A 262 -13.51 14.55 -22.14
N GLY A 263 -14.26 14.91 -21.10
CA GLY A 263 -15.40 15.83 -21.21
C GLY A 263 -14.95 17.22 -21.66
N LEU A 264 -13.88 17.74 -21.06
CA LEU A 264 -13.28 19.02 -21.45
C LEU A 264 -12.78 18.98 -22.89
N ASP A 265 -12.05 17.94 -23.29
CA ASP A 265 -11.58 17.74 -24.67
C ASP A 265 -12.75 17.72 -25.67
N TYR A 266 -13.81 16.95 -25.39
CA TYR A 266 -14.99 16.93 -26.25
C TYR A 266 -15.65 18.32 -26.36
N TRP A 267 -15.73 19.07 -25.26
CA TRP A 267 -16.26 20.44 -25.27
C TRP A 267 -15.35 21.43 -26.01
N LEU A 268 -14.03 21.27 -25.92
CA LEU A 268 -13.05 22.06 -26.69
C LEU A 268 -13.10 21.76 -28.19
N ARG A 269 -13.47 20.55 -28.59
CA ARG A 269 -13.67 20.19 -30.01
C ARG A 269 -15.00 20.70 -30.58
N THR A 270 -16.07 20.68 -29.78
CA THR A 270 -17.44 20.91 -30.28
C THR A 270 -18.06 22.26 -29.93
N GLY A 271 -17.57 22.92 -28.88
CA GLY A 271 -18.06 24.24 -28.46
C GLY A 271 -17.78 25.34 -29.48
N ARG A 272 -18.44 26.49 -29.31
CA ARG A 272 -18.19 27.69 -30.13
C ARG A 272 -17.75 28.91 -29.32
N HIS A 273 -18.00 28.91 -28.01
CA HIS A 273 -17.74 30.06 -27.15
C HIS A 273 -16.27 30.11 -26.72
N ALA A 274 -15.66 31.31 -26.77
CA ALA A 274 -14.28 31.53 -26.36
C ALA A 274 -14.03 31.22 -24.87
N VAL A 275 -15.07 31.33 -24.02
CA VAL A 275 -15.01 31.02 -22.57
C VAL A 275 -14.47 29.63 -22.28
N ARG A 276 -14.63 28.66 -23.20
CA ARG A 276 -14.12 27.30 -23.04
C ARG A 276 -12.60 27.23 -22.89
N TRP A 277 -11.89 28.12 -23.59
CA TRP A 277 -10.43 28.16 -23.53
C TRP A 277 -9.95 28.75 -22.20
N TRP A 278 -10.67 29.77 -21.69
CA TRP A 278 -10.41 30.32 -20.36
C TRP A 278 -10.67 29.31 -19.25
N LEU A 279 -11.78 28.57 -19.33
CA LEU A 279 -12.06 27.50 -18.36
C LEU A 279 -11.03 26.37 -18.46
N ALA A 280 -10.65 25.95 -19.67
CA ALA A 280 -9.61 24.94 -19.86
C ALA A 280 -8.26 25.41 -19.27
N ALA A 281 -7.85 26.65 -19.55
CA ALA A 281 -6.65 27.24 -18.99
C ALA A 281 -6.71 27.31 -17.46
N GLY A 282 -7.84 27.74 -16.89
CA GLY A 282 -8.06 27.76 -15.44
C GLY A 282 -7.91 26.37 -14.81
N LEU A 283 -8.52 25.35 -15.40
CA LEU A 283 -8.38 23.96 -14.94
C LEU A 283 -6.92 23.47 -15.04
N ILE A 284 -6.22 23.77 -16.13
CA ILE A 284 -4.80 23.42 -16.29
C ILE A 284 -3.94 24.11 -15.22
N VAL A 285 -4.21 25.39 -14.91
CA VAL A 285 -3.53 26.11 -13.84
C VAL A 285 -3.76 25.45 -12.48
N LEU A 286 -4.98 24.98 -12.19
CA LEU A 286 -5.27 24.24 -10.96
C LEU A 286 -4.47 22.92 -10.89
N ALA A 287 -4.42 22.15 -11.99
CA ALA A 287 -3.60 20.94 -12.06
C ALA A 287 -2.11 21.24 -11.85
N TYR A 288 -1.63 22.34 -12.43
CA TYR A 288 -0.25 22.80 -12.27
C TYR A 288 0.06 23.20 -10.84
N VAL A 289 -0.80 23.97 -10.17
CA VAL A 289 -0.62 24.37 -8.76
C VAL A 289 -0.54 23.15 -7.87
N ASP A 290 -1.47 22.20 -8.02
CA ASP A 290 -1.47 20.98 -7.22
C ASP A 290 -0.20 20.15 -7.41
N THR A 291 0.27 20.05 -8.66
CA THR A 291 1.51 19.35 -9.00
C THR A 291 2.72 20.07 -8.43
N ARG A 292 2.79 21.39 -8.58
CA ARG A 292 3.88 22.24 -8.06
C ARG A 292 4.00 22.09 -6.55
N ASP A 293 2.89 22.16 -5.82
CA ASP A 293 2.88 22.09 -4.37
C ASP A 293 3.33 20.70 -3.88
N THR A 294 2.86 19.65 -4.55
CA THR A 294 3.31 18.27 -4.31
C THR A 294 4.83 18.13 -4.53
N LEU A 295 5.35 18.62 -5.66
CA LEU A 295 6.79 18.57 -5.96
C LEU A 295 7.62 19.40 -4.99
N LYS A 296 7.14 20.60 -4.62
CA LYS A 296 7.80 21.48 -3.64
C LYS A 296 7.85 20.83 -2.25
N PHE A 297 6.75 20.18 -1.84
CA PHE A 297 6.71 19.46 -0.58
C PHE A 297 7.69 18.30 -0.57
N TYR A 298 7.64 17.42 -1.57
CA TYR A 298 8.53 16.26 -1.60
C TYR A 298 9.99 16.63 -1.76
N SER A 299 10.33 17.63 -2.60
CA SER A 299 11.72 18.09 -2.76
C SER A 299 12.32 18.63 -1.46
N ARG A 300 11.52 19.33 -0.64
CA ARG A 300 11.94 19.82 0.69
C ARG A 300 11.91 18.75 1.77
N SER A 301 11.14 17.68 1.55
CA SER A 301 11.03 16.53 2.45
C SER A 301 12.04 15.42 2.13
N LEU A 302 12.93 15.64 1.15
CA LEU A 302 14.05 14.75 0.88
C LEU A 302 15.04 14.83 2.06
N VAL A 303 15.00 13.83 2.92
CA VAL A 303 15.99 13.66 3.98
C VAL A 303 17.31 13.17 3.38
N PRO A 304 18.46 13.54 3.97
CA PRO A 304 19.74 12.95 3.60
C PRO A 304 19.64 11.43 3.67
N ASN A 305 20.28 10.74 2.71
CA ASN A 305 20.35 9.30 2.76
C ASN A 305 21.22 8.88 3.95
N THR A 306 20.60 8.52 5.06
CA THR A 306 21.32 8.05 6.25
C THR A 306 21.69 6.57 6.14
N LEU A 307 21.04 5.79 5.27
CA LEU A 307 21.25 4.34 5.19
C LEU A 307 22.53 3.94 4.44
N THR A 308 22.91 4.64 3.38
CA THR A 308 24.09 4.27 2.57
C THR A 308 25.13 5.36 2.43
N ASN A 309 24.84 6.63 2.75
CA ASN A 309 25.87 7.68 2.72
C ASN A 309 26.70 7.64 4.00
N LEU A 310 27.98 7.29 3.86
CA LEU A 310 28.95 7.13 4.94
C LEU A 310 29.14 8.40 5.79
N ALA A 311 29.05 9.58 5.17
CA ALA A 311 29.20 10.85 5.88
C ALA A 311 28.10 11.08 6.92
N ASN A 312 26.94 10.43 6.75
CA ASN A 312 25.80 10.53 7.64
C ASN A 312 25.71 9.36 8.65
N GLN A 313 26.78 8.56 8.80
CA GLN A 313 26.84 7.37 9.65
C GLN A 313 27.89 7.52 10.77
N THR A 314 27.96 8.70 11.39
CA THR A 314 29.01 9.05 12.36
C THR A 314 29.06 8.11 13.57
N GLU A 315 27.92 7.61 14.03
CA GLU A 315 27.84 6.73 15.20
C GLU A 315 28.17 5.27 14.88
N VAL A 316 27.79 4.77 13.69
CA VAL A 316 27.99 3.38 13.28
C VAL A 316 29.37 3.14 12.67
N ASN A 317 29.97 4.14 12.01
CA ASN A 317 31.27 4.01 11.36
C ASN A 317 32.39 3.49 12.30
N PRO A 318 32.56 4.02 13.53
CA PRO A 318 33.57 3.50 14.46
C PRO A 318 33.34 2.04 14.83
N LEU A 319 32.07 1.64 15.00
CA LEU A 319 31.71 0.25 15.35
C LEU A 319 32.08 -0.73 14.23
N VAL A 320 31.80 -0.37 12.98
CA VAL A 320 32.12 -1.19 11.80
C VAL A 320 33.63 -1.40 11.68
N LEU A 321 34.44 -0.38 11.92
CA LEU A 321 35.90 -0.46 11.83
C LEU A 321 36.53 -1.32 12.93
N ALA A 322 35.85 -1.48 14.06
CA ALA A 322 36.34 -2.21 15.23
C ALA A 322 36.03 -3.72 15.20
N VAL A 323 35.23 -4.19 14.24
CA VAL A 323 34.85 -5.61 14.15
C VAL A 323 35.23 -6.23 12.81
N ARG A 324 35.55 -7.52 12.83
CA ARG A 324 35.72 -8.35 11.64
C ARG A 324 34.41 -9.11 11.35
N PRO A 325 33.62 -8.71 10.35
CA PRO A 325 32.30 -9.30 10.10
C PRO A 325 32.32 -10.81 9.92
N GLU A 326 33.38 -11.35 9.32
CA GLU A 326 33.56 -12.78 9.05
C GLU A 326 33.58 -13.65 10.31
N ASP A 327 33.87 -13.07 11.47
CA ASP A 327 33.90 -13.75 12.76
C ASP A 327 32.47 -14.01 13.30
N TYR A 328 31.43 -13.43 12.71
CA TYR A 328 30.05 -13.49 13.22
C TYR A 328 29.09 -14.10 12.19
N GLN A 329 27.96 -14.64 12.65
CA GLN A 329 26.92 -15.19 11.76
C GLN A 329 25.75 -14.23 11.49
N ALA A 330 25.44 -13.36 12.42
CA ALA A 330 24.27 -12.47 12.36
C ALA A 330 24.41 -11.32 13.36
N ILE A 331 23.54 -10.33 13.24
CA ILE A 331 23.41 -9.22 14.17
C ILE A 331 22.10 -9.36 14.96
N LEU A 332 22.17 -9.38 16.29
CA LEU A 332 21.02 -9.29 17.19
C LEU A 332 20.91 -7.86 17.74
N PRO A 333 19.88 -7.09 17.37
CA PRO A 333 19.66 -5.78 17.98
C PRO A 333 19.00 -5.90 19.36
N VAL A 334 19.44 -5.05 20.29
CA VAL A 334 18.93 -4.91 21.64
C VAL A 334 18.74 -3.40 21.93
N PRO A 335 17.51 -2.89 22.16
CA PRO A 335 16.26 -3.63 22.26
C PRO A 335 15.91 -4.39 20.97
N TYR A 336 15.37 -5.60 21.12
CA TYR A 336 14.89 -6.36 19.99
C TYR A 336 13.66 -5.69 19.38
N TYR A 337 13.45 -5.88 18.08
CA TYR A 337 12.24 -5.43 17.42
C TYR A 337 11.75 -6.46 16.41
N HIS A 338 10.42 -6.50 16.26
CA HIS A 338 9.76 -7.35 15.31
C HIS A 338 8.53 -6.60 14.78
N VAL A 339 8.77 -5.68 13.85
CA VAL A 339 7.73 -4.84 13.27
C VAL A 339 7.04 -5.61 12.16
N GLY A 340 5.75 -5.86 12.35
CA GLY A 340 4.93 -6.62 11.44
C GLY A 340 5.03 -8.12 11.67
N SER A 341 3.88 -8.70 12.01
CA SER A 341 3.62 -10.12 11.92
C SER A 341 2.21 -10.32 11.39
N GLU A 342 1.91 -11.53 10.92
CA GLU A 342 0.53 -11.89 10.61
C GLU A 342 -0.36 -11.82 11.87
N ASN A 343 0.22 -12.04 13.06
CA ASN A 343 -0.40 -11.76 14.35
C ASN A 343 0.07 -10.40 14.90
N ILE A 344 -0.85 -9.44 15.05
CA ILE A 344 -0.52 -8.08 15.52
C ILE A 344 0.02 -8.06 16.95
N ASP A 345 -0.41 -8.99 17.81
CA ASP A 345 0.05 -9.10 19.21
C ASP A 345 1.52 -9.54 19.30
N LEU A 346 2.08 -10.06 18.20
CA LEU A 346 3.48 -10.38 18.08
C LEU A 346 4.32 -9.23 17.51
N THR A 347 3.70 -8.09 17.22
CA THR A 347 4.42 -6.88 16.78
C THR A 347 5.10 -6.23 17.99
N LEU A 348 6.38 -5.91 17.83
CA LEU A 348 7.14 -5.05 18.73
C LEU A 348 7.76 -3.95 17.87
N ASP A 349 7.19 -2.75 18.00
CA ASP A 349 7.63 -1.58 17.26
C ASP A 349 8.96 -1.09 17.80
N ASP A 350 9.88 -0.79 16.88
CA ASP A 350 11.15 -0.16 17.16
C ASP A 350 11.02 1.36 17.27
N ASP A 351 12.14 2.00 17.59
CA ASP A 351 12.34 3.41 17.30
C ASP A 351 13.13 3.56 15.99
N ASP A 352 12.71 4.50 15.13
CA ASP A 352 13.30 4.69 13.80
C ASP A 352 14.83 4.92 13.80
N PRO A 353 15.45 5.59 14.80
CA PRO A 353 16.91 5.67 14.91
C PRO A 353 17.58 4.30 15.16
N HIS A 354 17.00 3.47 16.03
CA HIS A 354 17.57 2.17 16.40
C HIS A 354 17.61 1.22 15.21
N SER A 355 16.49 1.01 14.52
CA SER A 355 16.50 0.15 13.32
C SER A 355 17.35 0.71 12.20
N ARG A 356 17.45 2.04 12.07
CA ARG A 356 18.35 2.66 11.10
C ARG A 356 19.81 2.31 11.38
N HIS A 357 20.26 2.36 12.63
CA HIS A 357 21.64 1.99 12.98
C HIS A 357 21.93 0.52 12.72
N THR A 358 20.99 -0.37 13.02
CA THR A 358 21.15 -1.80 12.77
C THR A 358 21.13 -2.11 11.27
N TYR A 359 20.31 -1.42 10.46
CA TYR A 359 20.36 -1.51 9.00
C TYR A 359 21.68 -1.02 8.42
N GLN A 360 22.19 0.11 8.91
CA GLN A 360 23.51 0.62 8.51
C GLN A 360 24.59 -0.43 8.82
N LEU A 361 24.60 -0.98 10.03
CA LEU A 361 25.56 -2.02 10.41
C LEU A 361 25.44 -3.25 9.51
N ALA A 362 24.23 -3.77 9.29
CA ALA A 362 23.99 -4.94 8.43
C ALA A 362 24.47 -4.71 6.99
N LEU A 363 24.15 -3.56 6.39
CA LEU A 363 24.59 -3.21 5.04
C LEU A 363 26.12 -3.07 4.93
N ARG A 364 26.79 -2.62 6.00
CA ARG A 364 28.24 -2.41 6.01
C ARG A 364 29.05 -3.66 6.31
N THR A 365 28.46 -4.59 7.04
CA THR A 365 29.08 -5.86 7.47
C THR A 365 28.66 -7.05 6.61
N ASN A 366 27.61 -6.89 5.79
CA ASN A 366 26.91 -7.98 5.08
C ASN A 366 26.39 -9.10 6.02
N LEU A 367 26.22 -8.81 7.31
CA LEU A 367 25.63 -9.74 8.27
C LEU A 367 24.10 -9.63 8.25
N PRO A 368 23.37 -10.76 8.27
CA PRO A 368 21.92 -10.73 8.39
C PRO A 368 21.48 -10.23 9.77
N LEU A 369 20.34 -9.53 9.82
CA LEU A 369 19.71 -9.13 11.08
C LEU A 369 18.83 -10.27 11.62
N MET A 370 18.92 -10.51 12.93
CA MET A 370 18.01 -11.39 13.67
C MET A 370 16.70 -10.68 14.07
N ALA A 371 16.47 -9.47 13.57
CA ALA A 371 15.25 -8.69 13.77
C ALA A 371 14.52 -8.45 12.45
N ASN A 372 13.23 -8.14 12.54
CA ASN A 372 12.37 -8.02 11.38
C ASN A 372 11.61 -6.69 11.37
N LYS A 373 11.51 -6.05 10.20
CA LYS A 373 10.59 -4.94 9.93
C LYS A 373 9.87 -5.20 8.60
N MET A 374 9.10 -6.28 8.58
CA MET A 374 8.31 -6.74 7.43
C MET A 374 6.90 -7.07 7.89
N SER A 375 5.89 -6.62 7.14
CA SER A 375 4.48 -6.61 7.55
C SER A 375 3.79 -7.99 7.74
N ARG A 376 4.39 -9.10 7.30
CA ARG A 376 3.72 -10.42 7.18
C ARG A 376 4.63 -11.60 7.50
N THR A 377 5.47 -11.48 8.53
CA THR A 377 6.30 -12.59 9.00
C THR A 377 5.44 -13.64 9.72
N PRO A 378 5.66 -14.95 9.47
CA PRO A 378 4.96 -16.02 10.18
C PRO A 378 5.09 -15.87 11.71
N PRO A 379 3.99 -16.02 12.46
CA PRO A 379 3.99 -15.93 13.92
C PRO A 379 5.02 -16.84 14.60
N GLU A 380 5.25 -18.04 14.06
CA GLU A 380 6.16 -19.06 14.59
C GLU A 380 7.59 -18.54 14.65
N HIS A 381 8.06 -17.85 13.60
CA HIS A 381 9.39 -17.25 13.59
C HIS A 381 9.52 -16.12 14.61
N ALA A 382 8.48 -15.29 14.76
CA ALA A 382 8.46 -14.22 15.74
C ALA A 382 8.51 -14.77 17.17
N ARG A 383 7.71 -15.81 17.48
CA ARG A 383 7.70 -16.48 18.79
C ARG A 383 9.06 -17.11 19.08
N LEU A 384 9.65 -17.81 18.11
CA LEU A 384 10.93 -18.48 18.32
C LEU A 384 12.05 -17.49 18.64
N LEU A 385 12.18 -16.41 17.87
CA LEU A 385 13.21 -15.39 18.11
C LEU A 385 13.05 -14.66 19.44
N ARG A 386 11.81 -14.49 19.94
CA ARG A 386 11.56 -13.88 21.26
C ARG A 386 12.18 -14.67 22.40
N THR A 387 12.28 -15.99 22.28
CA THR A 387 12.83 -16.86 23.34
C THR A 387 14.29 -16.54 23.69
N ILE A 388 15.01 -15.82 22.83
CA ILE A 388 16.37 -15.31 23.11
C ILE A 388 16.42 -14.53 24.43
N PHE A 389 15.35 -13.82 24.76
CA PHE A 389 15.26 -12.96 25.92
C PHE A 389 14.59 -13.62 27.13
N ASP A 390 14.23 -14.90 27.03
CA ASP A 390 13.71 -15.64 28.17
C ASP A 390 14.82 -15.83 29.22
N PRO A 391 14.50 -15.90 30.53
CA PRO A 391 15.50 -16.13 31.57
C PRO A 391 16.32 -17.42 31.39
N ALA A 392 15.73 -18.44 30.76
CA ALA A 392 16.40 -19.71 30.45
C ALA A 392 17.26 -19.65 29.16
N GLY A 393 17.27 -18.51 28.47
CA GLY A 393 17.88 -18.33 27.16
C GLY A 393 17.02 -18.91 26.02
N PRO A 394 17.54 -18.95 24.78
CA PRO A 394 16.80 -19.38 23.60
C PRO A 394 16.28 -20.80 23.73
N ALA A 395 15.10 -21.05 23.16
CA ALA A 395 14.50 -22.36 23.07
C ALA A 395 15.49 -23.38 22.44
N PRO A 396 15.44 -24.68 22.82
CA PRO A 396 16.43 -25.66 22.39
C PRO A 396 16.63 -25.74 20.88
N GLU A 397 15.54 -25.64 20.12
CA GLU A 397 15.57 -25.67 18.65
C GLU A 397 16.29 -24.46 18.04
N LEU A 398 16.06 -23.25 18.56
CA LEU A 398 16.77 -22.04 18.13
C LEU A 398 18.23 -22.09 18.54
N ARG A 399 18.51 -22.52 19.76
CA ARG A 399 19.87 -22.68 20.28
C ARG A 399 20.69 -23.62 19.41
N GLN A 400 20.12 -24.77 19.03
CA GLN A 400 20.76 -25.73 18.14
C GLN A 400 21.06 -25.11 16.77
N GLN A 401 20.13 -24.34 16.20
CA GLN A 401 20.34 -23.65 14.91
C GLN A 401 21.46 -22.62 14.98
N LEU A 402 21.50 -21.82 16.05
CA LEU A 402 22.54 -20.82 16.28
C LEU A 402 23.91 -21.48 16.50
N ALA A 403 23.97 -22.56 17.28
CA ALA A 403 25.20 -23.29 17.55
C ALA A 403 25.74 -24.03 16.31
N ALA A 404 24.87 -24.52 15.42
CA ALA A 404 25.26 -25.30 14.24
C ALA A 404 26.17 -24.53 13.26
N ASN A 405 26.10 -23.19 13.23
CA ASN A 405 26.96 -22.35 12.40
C ASN A 405 28.39 -22.22 12.97
N GLY A 406 28.58 -22.49 14.27
CA GLY A 406 29.89 -22.42 14.92
C GLY A 406 30.49 -21.02 15.05
N LYS A 407 29.72 -19.97 14.74
CA LYS A 407 30.13 -18.57 14.86
C LYS A 407 29.31 -17.83 15.93
N PRO A 408 29.89 -16.89 16.68
CA PRO A 408 29.13 -16.03 17.59
C PRO A 408 28.13 -15.13 16.85
N VAL A 409 27.16 -14.63 17.62
CA VAL A 409 26.24 -13.57 17.20
C VAL A 409 26.81 -12.21 17.63
N LEU A 410 26.75 -11.23 16.73
CA LEU A 410 27.12 -9.84 17.03
C LEU A 410 25.90 -9.14 17.63
N VAL A 411 25.96 -8.76 18.90
CA VAL A 411 24.86 -8.07 19.57
C VAL A 411 25.06 -6.57 19.45
N PHE A 412 24.14 -5.90 18.76
CA PHE A 412 24.09 -4.44 18.69
C PHE A 412 23.20 -3.93 19.82
N PHE A 413 23.80 -3.30 20.81
CA PHE A 413 23.13 -2.84 22.02
C PHE A 413 23.11 -1.31 22.07
N ASP A 414 21.92 -0.73 22.16
CA ASP A 414 21.75 0.71 22.32
C ASP A 414 21.39 1.04 23.78
N GLN A 415 22.32 1.66 24.50
CA GLN A 415 22.14 1.99 25.91
C GLN A 415 21.10 3.09 26.15
N SER A 416 20.78 3.91 25.15
CA SER A 416 19.85 5.02 25.33
C SER A 416 18.48 4.56 25.85
N TYR A 417 18.10 3.32 25.54
CA TYR A 417 16.86 2.68 26.00
C TYR A 417 16.88 2.18 27.45
N TYR A 418 18.05 2.18 28.09
CA TYR A 418 18.27 1.57 29.39
C TYR A 418 18.94 2.52 30.40
N ASP A 419 19.38 3.70 29.98
CA ASP A 419 19.96 4.75 30.84
C ASP A 419 18.97 5.87 31.20
N GLY A 420 17.69 5.71 30.83
CA GLY A 420 16.62 6.68 31.07
C GLY A 420 16.51 7.80 30.02
N SER A 421 17.36 7.82 28.98
CA SER A 421 17.27 8.84 27.93
C SER A 421 16.18 8.57 26.88
N ASN A 422 15.77 7.31 26.71
CA ASN A 422 14.71 6.92 25.79
C ASN A 422 13.78 5.87 26.43
N ASP A 423 12.54 6.26 26.75
CA ASP A 423 11.54 5.37 27.33
C ASP A 423 10.78 4.59 26.23
N LEU A 424 11.47 3.68 25.53
CA LEU A 424 10.81 2.81 24.55
C LEU A 424 9.82 1.86 25.24
N ALA A 425 10.16 1.32 26.42
CA ALA A 425 9.33 0.38 27.16
C ALA A 425 7.99 1.00 27.59
N GLY A 426 8.00 2.24 28.10
CA GLY A 426 6.79 2.97 28.48
C GLY A 426 5.92 3.38 27.28
N ARG A 427 6.51 3.49 26.08
CA ARG A 427 5.78 3.73 24.82
C ARG A 427 5.07 2.48 24.27
N GLN A 428 5.41 1.28 24.72
CA GLN A 428 4.76 0.05 24.27
C GLN A 428 3.39 -0.13 24.93
N THR A 429 2.34 -0.27 24.13
CA THR A 429 0.98 -0.55 24.62
C THR A 429 0.75 -2.04 24.92
N ASN A 430 1.53 -2.92 24.29
CA ASN A 430 1.45 -4.36 24.49
C ASN A 430 2.35 -4.79 25.67
N PRO A 431 1.79 -5.40 26.74
CA PRO A 431 2.57 -5.85 27.89
C PRO A 431 3.72 -6.81 27.54
N HIS A 432 3.53 -7.70 26.56
CA HIS A 432 4.59 -8.61 26.12
C HIS A 432 5.71 -7.87 25.38
N ALA A 433 5.35 -6.85 24.59
CA ALA A 433 6.32 -6.01 23.90
C ALA A 433 7.16 -5.21 24.92
N LYS A 434 6.49 -4.65 25.95
CA LYS A 434 7.14 -3.96 27.06
C LYS A 434 8.12 -4.87 27.81
N GLN A 435 7.67 -6.06 28.23
CA GLN A 435 8.52 -7.05 28.91
C GLN A 435 9.76 -7.41 28.09
N LEU A 436 9.62 -7.54 26.77
CA LEU A 436 10.72 -7.89 25.90
C LEU A 436 11.76 -6.77 25.77
N VAL A 437 11.31 -5.51 25.74
CA VAL A 437 12.21 -4.35 25.77
C VAL A 437 12.98 -4.32 27.10
N GLU A 438 12.27 -4.48 28.23
CA GLU A 438 12.83 -4.50 29.58
C GLU A 438 13.84 -5.64 29.78
N ALA A 439 13.56 -6.83 29.23
CA ALA A 439 14.45 -7.99 29.28
C ALA A 439 15.79 -7.77 28.55
N GLY A 440 15.86 -6.77 27.65
CA GLY A 440 17.11 -6.40 27.00
C GLY A 440 18.13 -5.74 27.94
N ALA A 441 17.71 -5.07 29.01
CA ALA A 441 18.62 -4.40 29.94
C ALA A 441 19.63 -5.36 30.62
N PRO A 442 19.21 -6.47 31.25
CA PRO A 442 20.13 -7.44 31.84
C PRO A 442 20.74 -8.41 30.82
N PHE A 443 20.34 -8.34 29.54
CA PHE A 443 20.75 -9.31 28.52
C PHE A 443 22.28 -9.46 28.39
N PRO A 444 23.10 -8.38 28.36
CA PRO A 444 24.55 -8.52 28.31
C PRO A 444 25.15 -9.31 29.48
N THR A 445 24.64 -9.08 30.69
CA THR A 445 25.10 -9.76 31.90
C THR A 445 24.62 -11.20 31.96
N ASN A 446 23.34 -11.44 31.70
CA ASN A 446 22.71 -12.76 31.78
C ASN A 446 23.29 -13.75 30.76
N GLN A 447 23.65 -13.26 29.57
CA GLN A 447 24.21 -14.09 28.50
C GLN A 447 25.75 -14.07 28.46
N HIS A 448 26.40 -13.46 29.45
CA HIS A 448 27.86 -13.35 29.55
C HIS A 448 28.51 -12.79 28.28
N LEU A 449 27.94 -11.71 27.75
CA LEU A 449 28.41 -11.10 26.51
C LEU A 449 29.76 -10.41 26.69
N THR A 450 30.63 -10.50 25.69
CA THR A 450 31.94 -9.82 25.69
C THR A 450 31.88 -8.54 24.86
N LEU A 451 32.19 -7.38 25.45
CA LEU A 451 32.22 -6.12 24.72
C LEU A 451 33.34 -6.14 23.66
N VAL A 452 33.03 -5.76 22.42
CA VAL A 452 34.01 -5.73 21.32
C VAL A 452 34.21 -4.35 20.72
N ALA A 453 33.21 -3.47 20.77
CA ALA A 453 33.34 -2.09 20.32
C ALA A 453 32.30 -1.18 20.99
N GLU A 454 32.58 0.12 21.06
CA GLU A 454 31.65 1.13 21.53
C GLU A 454 31.79 2.45 20.75
N SER A 455 30.69 3.18 20.64
CA SER A 455 30.60 4.47 19.97
C SER A 455 29.44 5.26 20.56
N GLY A 456 29.73 6.22 21.44
CA GLY A 456 28.70 6.93 22.20
C GLY A 456 27.90 5.97 23.08
N LYS A 457 26.59 5.89 22.85
CA LYS A 457 25.67 4.97 23.57
C LYS A 457 25.51 3.60 22.90
N LEU A 458 26.08 3.44 21.71
CA LEU A 458 26.00 2.20 20.95
C LEU A 458 27.16 1.28 21.33
N ARG A 459 26.85 0.00 21.54
CA ARG A 459 27.82 -1.04 21.87
C ARG A 459 27.66 -2.23 20.97
N LEU A 460 28.78 -2.85 20.65
CA LEU A 460 28.82 -4.17 20.03
C LEU A 460 29.35 -5.17 21.04
N TYR A 461 28.61 -6.27 21.21
CA TYR A 461 29.07 -7.41 22.00
C TYR A 461 29.17 -8.67 21.16
N ARG A 462 30.06 -9.56 21.56
CA ARG A 462 30.13 -10.94 21.10
C ARG A 462 29.27 -11.83 22.01
N TRP A 463 28.37 -12.59 21.40
CA TRP A 463 27.57 -13.63 22.05
C TRP A 463 27.95 -15.02 21.53
N ASP A 464 28.66 -15.78 22.34
CA ASP A 464 28.90 -17.21 22.11
C ASP A 464 27.72 -18.00 22.67
N VAL A 465 26.79 -18.42 21.79
CA VAL A 465 25.58 -19.14 22.16
C VAL A 465 25.94 -20.51 22.75
N ARG A 466 25.55 -20.76 24.02
CA ARG A 466 25.86 -21.99 24.78
C ARG A 466 24.66 -22.90 24.98
#